data_AF-A0A191TLX3-F1
#
_entry.id   AF-A0A191TLX3-F1
#
_cell.length_a   1.000
_cell.length_b   1.000
_cell.length_c   1.000
_cell.angle_alpha   90.00
_cell.angle_beta   90.00
_cell.angle_gamma   90.00
#
_symmetry.space_group_name_H-M   'P 1'
#
loop_
_entity.id
_entity.type
_entity.pdbx_description
1 polymer ?
#
loop_
_entity_poly.entity_id
_entity_poly.type
_entity_poly.pdbx_seq_one_letter_code
_entity_poly.pdbx_strand_id
1 'polypeptide(L)'
;MQKSLIGRFSYIHTTFPYYSFGIQSIQLTPRQVALIASPEKALCDKIIMTSGIFLRSIRQAKEFLIDDLRLDEAKLQELNQNEIITWLDDAPKKSSLEILIKTLAIL
;
A
#
# COMPACT_ATOMS: atom_id res chain seq x y z
N MET A 1 15.71 -9.89 -3.18
CA MET A 1 16.54 -8.84 -2.55
C MET A 1 17.92 -8.85 -3.19
N GLN A 2 18.33 -7.74 -3.80
CA GLN A 2 19.66 -7.55 -4.38
C GLN A 2 20.51 -6.72 -3.43
N LYS A 3 21.72 -7.20 -3.12
CA LYS A 3 22.68 -6.51 -2.24
C LYS A 3 23.70 -5.77 -3.11
N SER A 4 23.88 -4.48 -2.85
CA SER A 4 24.90 -3.66 -3.49
C SER A 4 25.79 -3.00 -2.42
N LEU A 5 26.86 -2.31 -2.84
CA LEU A 5 27.72 -1.55 -1.94
C LEU A 5 26.97 -0.41 -1.21
N ILE A 6 25.85 0.04 -1.78
CA ILE A 6 25.06 1.18 -1.27
C ILE A 6 23.79 0.76 -0.51
N GLY A 7 23.51 -0.54 -0.38
CA GLY A 7 22.36 -1.01 0.41
C GLY A 7 21.72 -2.30 -0.12
N ARG A 8 20.51 -2.57 0.39
CA ARG A 8 19.67 -3.69 -0.05
C ARG A 8 18.43 -3.14 -0.74
N PHE A 9 18.17 -3.66 -1.94
CA PHE A 9 17.04 -3.24 -2.75
C PHE A 9 16.18 -4.45 -3.10
N SER A 10 14.88 -4.22 -3.17
CA SER A 10 13.91 -5.19 -3.68
C SER A 10 13.19 -4.54 -4.84
N TYR A 11 13.17 -5.25 -5.97
CA TYR A 11 12.44 -4.84 -7.16
C TYR A 11 11.26 -5.78 -7.29
N ILE A 12 10.07 -5.21 -7.46
CA ILE A 12 8.83 -5.96 -7.59
C ILE A 12 8.17 -5.46 -8.87
N HIS A 13 7.81 -6.40 -9.74
CA HIS A 13 7.10 -6.08 -10.96
C HIS A 13 5.60 -6.08 -10.69
N THR A 14 4.91 -5.11 -11.25
CA THR A 14 3.44 -5.05 -11.26
C THR A 14 2.97 -4.54 -12.61
N THR A 15 1.77 -4.95 -13.01
CA THR A 15 1.25 -4.70 -14.35
C THR A 15 0.55 -3.34 -14.44
N PHE A 16 0.51 -2.79 -15.65
CA PHE A 16 -0.37 -1.66 -15.96
C PHE A 16 -1.84 -2.15 -15.99
N PRO A 17 -2.83 -1.34 -15.57
CA PRO A 17 -2.69 0.06 -15.10
C PRO A 17 -2.31 0.22 -13.63
N TYR A 18 -2.47 -0.82 -12.81
CA TYR A 18 -2.25 -0.74 -11.36
C TYR A 18 -0.90 -0.15 -10.92
N TYR A 19 0.17 -0.44 -11.67
CA TYR A 19 1.49 0.16 -11.44
C TYR A 19 1.43 1.68 -11.29
N SER A 20 0.66 2.35 -12.14
CA SER A 20 0.66 3.81 -12.25
C SER A 20 -0.15 4.52 -11.17
N PHE A 21 -1.01 3.78 -10.45
CA PHE A 21 -1.92 4.36 -9.47
C PHE A 21 -1.20 4.86 -8.23
N GLY A 22 -1.65 6.00 -7.70
CA GLY A 22 -1.12 6.60 -6.48
C GLY A 22 0.37 6.94 -6.53
N ILE A 23 1.02 6.98 -7.70
CA ILE A 23 2.38 7.51 -7.82
C ILE A 23 2.32 9.04 -7.74
N GLN A 24 3.10 9.60 -6.83
CA GLN A 24 3.22 11.03 -6.60
C GLN A 24 4.64 11.50 -6.95
N SER A 25 4.72 12.73 -7.47
CA SER A 25 5.98 13.42 -7.68
C SER A 25 6.22 14.36 -6.50
N ILE A 26 7.29 14.11 -5.74
CA ILE A 26 7.67 14.95 -4.60
C ILE A 26 9.00 15.62 -4.85
N GLN A 27 9.10 16.89 -4.46
CA GLN A 27 10.35 17.63 -4.52
C GLN A 27 11.13 17.41 -3.22
N LEU A 28 12.34 16.86 -3.31
CA LEU A 28 13.22 16.62 -2.17
C LEU A 28 14.16 17.81 -1.93
N THR A 29 14.65 18.41 -3.01
CA THR A 29 15.45 19.64 -3.01
C THR A 29 15.11 20.47 -4.25
N PRO A 30 15.52 21.75 -4.35
CA PRO A 30 15.18 22.59 -5.51
C PRO A 30 15.58 22.01 -6.88
N ARG A 31 16.51 21.06 -6.92
CA ARG A 31 16.97 20.40 -8.16
C ARG A 31 16.71 18.89 -8.21
N GLN A 32 15.97 18.34 -7.24
CA GLN A 32 15.71 16.91 -7.16
C GLN A 32 14.23 16.63 -6.92
N VAL A 33 13.67 15.82 -7.80
CA VAL A 33 12.30 15.32 -7.74
C VAL A 33 12.37 13.80 -7.71
N ALA A 34 11.56 13.19 -6.85
CA ALA A 34 11.42 11.75 -6.74
C ALA A 34 9.97 11.35 -7.00
N LEU A 35 9.79 10.20 -7.64
CA LEU A 35 8.51 9.52 -7.67
C LEU A 35 8.39 8.62 -6.44
N ILE A 36 7.28 8.74 -5.72
CA ILE A 36 7.00 7.97 -4.51
C ILE A 36 5.55 7.49 -4.54
N ALA A 37 5.27 6.35 -3.92
CA ALA A 37 3.89 5.92 -3.69
C ALA A 37 3.21 6.83 -2.67
N SER A 38 1.94 7.16 -2.90
CA SER A 38 1.07 7.73 -1.88
C SER A 38 0.93 6.77 -0.69
N PRO A 39 0.51 7.24 0.50
CA PRO A 39 0.26 6.38 1.65
C PRO A 39 -0.70 5.21 1.34
N GLU A 40 -1.76 5.48 0.59
CA GLU A 40 -2.75 4.49 0.14
C GLU A 40 -2.10 3.43 -0.75
N LYS A 41 -1.31 3.87 -1.75
CA LYS A 41 -0.61 2.99 -2.68
C LYS A 41 0.42 2.14 -1.95
N ALA A 42 1.20 2.74 -1.05
CA ALA A 42 2.20 2.04 -0.25
C ALA A 42 1.58 0.94 0.62
N LEU A 43 0.42 1.21 1.23
CA LEU A 43 -0.31 0.21 2.03
C LEU A 43 -0.88 -0.92 1.17
N CYS A 44 -1.52 -0.58 0.04
CA CYS A 44 -2.03 -1.57 -0.90
C CYS A 44 -0.91 -2.46 -1.46
N ASP A 45 0.21 -1.86 -1.86
CA ASP A 45 1.39 -2.59 -2.36
C ASP A 45 1.96 -3.51 -1.29
N LYS A 46 1.99 -3.09 -0.03
CA LYS A 46 2.44 -3.94 1.08
C LYS A 46 1.60 -5.22 1.17
N ILE A 47 0.27 -5.11 1.07
CA ILE A 47 -0.65 -6.25 1.12
C ILE A 47 -0.52 -7.12 -0.13
N ILE A 48 -0.48 -6.50 -1.30
CA ILE A 48 -0.45 -7.19 -2.59
C ILE A 48 0.88 -7.94 -2.80
N MET A 49 2.00 -7.27 -2.55
CA MET A 49 3.32 -7.76 -2.91
C MET A 49 3.94 -8.66 -1.84
N THR A 50 3.39 -8.71 -0.63
CA THR A 50 3.87 -9.65 0.40
C THR A 50 3.19 -11.00 0.23
N SER A 51 3.99 -12.03 -0.03
CA SER A 51 3.51 -13.42 -0.10
C SER A 51 2.91 -13.88 1.23
N GLY A 52 1.84 -14.67 1.18
CA GLY A 52 1.17 -15.20 2.38
C GLY A 52 0.17 -14.24 3.03
N ILE A 53 0.19 -12.95 2.69
CA ILE A 53 -0.82 -11.99 3.17
C ILE A 53 -2.07 -12.10 2.32
N PHE A 54 -3.15 -12.56 2.95
CA PHE A 54 -4.50 -12.57 2.40
C PHE A 54 -5.46 -12.18 3.52
N LEU A 55 -6.00 -10.97 3.44
CA LEU A 55 -6.94 -10.46 4.42
C LEU A 55 -8.31 -11.07 4.14
N ARG A 56 -8.83 -11.83 5.11
CA ARG A 56 -10.10 -12.58 5.01
C ARG A 56 -11.17 -12.06 5.96
N SER A 57 -10.81 -11.22 6.93
CA SER A 57 -11.74 -10.61 7.87
C SER A 57 -11.22 -9.26 8.36
N ILE A 58 -12.14 -8.42 8.83
CA ILE A 58 -11.83 -7.13 9.45
C ILE A 58 -10.89 -7.31 10.64
N ARG A 59 -11.14 -8.31 11.49
CA ARG A 59 -10.29 -8.60 12.65
C ARG A 59 -8.85 -8.89 12.23
N GLN A 60 -8.66 -9.78 11.26
CA GLN A 60 -7.34 -10.12 10.75
C GLN A 60 -6.65 -8.89 10.12
N ALA A 61 -7.41 -8.05 9.42
CA ALA A 61 -6.88 -6.81 8.86
C ALA A 61 -6.43 -5.84 9.96
N LYS A 62 -7.20 -5.68 11.04
CA LYS A 62 -6.78 -4.85 12.19
C LYS A 62 -5.52 -5.40 12.85
N GLU A 63 -5.47 -6.71 13.14
CA GLU A 63 -4.29 -7.38 13.70
C GLU A 63 -3.06 -7.15 12.79
N PHE A 64 -3.21 -7.31 11.47
CA PHE A 64 -2.13 -7.05 10.52
C PHE A 64 -1.68 -5.58 10.50
N LEU A 65 -2.61 -4.62 10.46
CA LEU A 65 -2.29 -3.20 10.33
C LEU A 65 -1.69 -2.61 11.61
N ILE A 66 -2.26 -2.96 12.77
CA ILE A 66 -1.96 -2.31 14.05
C ILE A 66 -0.93 -3.12 14.84
N ASP A 67 -1.00 -4.46 14.83
CA ASP A 67 -0.08 -5.28 15.63
C ASP A 67 1.17 -5.65 14.82
N ASP A 68 0.98 -6.20 13.61
CA ASP A 68 2.11 -6.65 12.78
C ASP A 68 2.87 -5.49 12.14
N LEU A 69 2.15 -4.55 11.50
CA LEU A 69 2.75 -3.38 10.86
C LEU A 69 2.96 -2.20 11.82
N ARG A 70 2.32 -2.20 12.99
CA ARG A 70 2.44 -1.13 14.00
C ARG A 70 2.13 0.25 13.46
N LEU A 71 1.11 0.33 12.60
CA LEU A 71 0.62 1.59 12.08
C LEU A 71 -0.26 2.28 13.11
N ASP A 72 -0.16 3.60 13.17
CA ASP A 72 -1.03 4.44 13.99
C ASP A 72 -2.43 4.47 13.40
N GLU A 73 -3.45 4.13 14.19
CA GLU A 73 -4.85 4.15 13.79
C GLU A 73 -5.30 5.54 13.31
N ALA A 74 -4.84 6.61 13.95
CA ALA A 74 -5.17 7.98 13.52
C ALA A 74 -4.65 8.26 12.09
N LYS A 75 -3.48 7.70 11.74
CA LYS A 75 -2.93 7.81 10.38
C LYS A 75 -3.66 6.94 9.37
N LEU A 76 -4.19 5.79 9.78
CA LEU A 76 -5.02 4.95 8.91
C LEU A 76 -6.34 5.65 8.57
N GLN A 77 -6.91 6.42 9.49
CA GLN A 77 -8.14 7.19 9.26
C GLN A 77 -7.95 8.36 8.27
N GLU A 78 -6.73 8.86 8.11
CA GLU A 78 -6.39 9.93 7.16
C GLU A 78 -6.37 9.44 5.69
N LEU A 79 -6.33 8.12 5.45
CA LEU A 79 -6.22 7.54 4.10
C LEU A 79 -7.46 7.79 3.24
N ASN A 80 -7.23 8.13 1.97
CA ASN A 80 -8.31 8.32 1.00
C ASN A 80 -8.86 6.99 0.49
N GLN A 81 -9.88 6.47 1.19
CA GLN A 81 -10.54 5.21 0.83
C GLN A 81 -11.18 5.24 -0.55
N ASN A 82 -11.72 6.40 -0.97
CA ASN A 82 -12.34 6.56 -2.28
C ASN A 82 -11.33 6.36 -3.41
N GLU A 83 -10.09 6.82 -3.21
CA GLU A 83 -9.01 6.60 -4.18
C GLU A 83 -8.69 5.11 -4.31
N ILE A 84 -8.55 4.39 -3.19
CA ILE A 84 -8.30 2.94 -3.19
C ILE A 84 -9.42 2.18 -3.92
N ILE A 85 -10.68 2.60 -3.73
CA ILE A 85 -11.84 2.00 -4.41
C ILE A 85 -11.68 2.09 -5.93
N THR A 86 -11.18 3.20 -6.48
CA THR A 86 -10.98 3.35 -7.93
C THR A 86 -9.95 2.39 -8.51
N TRP A 87 -9.07 1.82 -7.68
CA TRP A 87 -8.00 0.92 -8.12
C TRP A 87 -8.41 -0.56 -8.13
N LEU A 88 -9.52 -0.91 -7.47
CA LEU A 88 -9.87 -2.30 -7.14
C LEU A 88 -9.97 -3.22 -8.36
N ASP A 89 -10.48 -2.72 -9.48
CA ASP A 89 -10.74 -3.54 -10.67
C ASP A 89 -9.45 -3.97 -11.37
N ASP A 90 -8.39 -3.18 -11.27
CA ASP A 90 -7.08 -3.50 -11.85
C ASP A 90 -6.08 -4.02 -10.81
N ALA A 91 -6.41 -3.95 -9.51
CA ALA A 91 -5.53 -4.34 -8.44
C ALA A 91 -5.48 -5.86 -8.23
N PRO A 92 -4.28 -6.46 -8.11
CA PRO A 92 -4.16 -7.83 -7.63
C PRO A 92 -4.71 -7.96 -6.20
N LYS A 93 -5.11 -9.18 -5.81
CA LYS A 93 -5.69 -9.45 -4.49
C LYS A 93 -6.88 -8.52 -4.12
N LYS A 94 -7.72 -8.14 -5.09
CA LYS A 94 -8.92 -7.30 -4.90
C LYS A 94 -9.70 -7.62 -3.62
N SER A 95 -9.97 -8.90 -3.33
CA SER A 95 -10.69 -9.31 -2.11
C SER A 95 -10.01 -8.89 -0.81
N SER A 96 -8.68 -8.90 -0.74
CA SER A 96 -7.95 -8.39 0.44
C SER A 96 -8.04 -6.87 0.55
N LEU A 97 -8.04 -6.16 -0.57
CA LEU A 97 -8.20 -4.70 -0.57
C LEU A 97 -9.64 -4.28 -0.21
N GLU A 98 -10.65 -5.06 -0.59
CA GLU A 98 -12.02 -4.85 -0.13
C GLU A 98 -12.15 -5.02 1.38
N ILE A 99 -11.46 -6.01 1.96
CA ILE A 99 -11.40 -6.17 3.43
C ILE A 99 -10.64 -5.01 4.07
N LEU A 100 -9.55 -4.52 3.45
CA LEU A 100 -8.84 -3.33 3.91
C LEU A 100 -9.81 -2.13 3.97
N ILE A 101 -10.52 -1.81 2.88
CA ILE A 101 -11.46 -0.68 2.84
C ILE A 101 -12.53 -0.82 3.93
N LYS A 102 -13.14 -2.00 4.06
CA LYS A 102 -14.12 -2.27 5.14
C LYS A 102 -13.54 -2.06 6.53
N THR A 103 -12.26 -2.35 6.72
CA THR A 103 -11.56 -2.18 7.99
C THR A 103 -11.30 -0.71 8.27
N LEU A 104 -10.80 0.04 7.28
CA LEU A 104 -10.55 1.49 7.39
C LEU A 104 -11.83 2.27 7.68
N ALA A 105 -12.99 1.83 7.16
CA ALA A 105 -14.28 2.46 7.41
C ALA A 105 -14.79 2.34 8.86
N ILE A 106 -14.19 1.46 9.67
CA ILE A 106 -14.62 1.19 11.06
C ILE A 106 -13.47 1.29 12.08
N LEU A 107 -12.33 1.84 11.66
CA LEU A 107 -11.29 2.31 12.57
C LEU A 107 -11.70 3.68 13.08
#